data_AF-A0A1H4AMP1-F1
#
_entry.id   AF-A0A1H4AMP1-F1
#
_cell.length_a   1.000
_cell.length_b   1.000
_cell.length_c   1.000
_cell.angle_alpha   90.00
_cell.angle_beta   90.00
_cell.angle_gamma   90.00
#
_symmetry.space_group_name_H-M   'P 1'
#
loop_
_entity.id
_entity.type
_entity.pdbx_description
1 polymer ?
#
loop_
_entity_poly.entity_id
_entity_poly.type
_entity_poly.pdbx_seq_one_letter_code
_entity_poly.pdbx_strand_id
1 'polypeptide(L)'
;MEYPRNGISALAKAGMLLCALLVTACSHTVRVDGDFPQPVGQQHPLTVGIFLSDDFRNFTYQEDSEDREEWNIDTGRAQKNLFETVLGSMFTETIPLSHYPQDLPQDVELVIVPEIRELQFTMPRETRVNIFEVWIKYDMHAYDPQGGSVASWVITAYGKTPTAFLKSQEAALAQAINVALRDAGATLYTGFARVPELQALLANKQRALSMKESGPAEAQPTE
;
A
#
# COMPACT_ATOMS: atom_id res chain seq x y z
N MET A 1 -52.45 51.17 2.49
CA MET A 1 -52.75 49.72 2.59
C MET A 1 -51.43 49.05 2.91
N GLU A 2 -51.08 49.00 4.19
CA GLU A 2 -49.77 48.53 4.68
C GLU A 2 -49.85 47.00 4.91
N TYR A 3 -48.93 46.26 4.31
CA TYR A 3 -48.77 44.82 4.55
C TYR A 3 -48.16 44.58 5.94
N PRO A 4 -48.72 43.69 6.78
CA PRO A 4 -48.09 43.35 8.04
C PRO A 4 -46.80 42.55 7.80
N ARG A 5 -45.70 43.07 8.35
CA ARG A 5 -44.41 42.39 8.51
C ARG A 5 -44.60 41.22 9.47
N ASN A 6 -44.75 40.01 8.95
CA ASN A 6 -44.69 38.79 9.75
C ASN A 6 -43.26 38.58 10.27
N GLY A 7 -42.98 39.11 11.47
CA GLY A 7 -41.74 38.89 12.18
C GLY A 7 -41.72 37.48 12.77
N ILE A 8 -40.82 36.63 12.28
CA ILE A 8 -40.52 35.32 12.88
C ILE A 8 -40.17 35.55 14.37
N SER A 9 -40.92 34.92 15.27
CA SER A 9 -40.79 35.13 16.71
C SER A 9 -39.42 34.71 17.23
N ALA A 10 -38.94 35.33 18.32
CA ALA A 10 -37.64 35.01 18.92
C ALA A 10 -37.51 33.52 19.32
N LEU A 11 -38.62 32.88 19.69
CA LEU A 11 -38.72 31.44 19.96
C LEU A 11 -38.49 30.58 18.70
N ALA A 12 -39.04 30.99 17.55
CA ALA A 12 -38.81 30.29 16.29
C ALA A 12 -37.36 30.45 15.80
N LYS A 13 -36.73 31.61 16.04
CA LYS A 13 -35.31 31.83 15.77
C LYS A 13 -34.41 30.99 16.67
N ALA A 14 -34.72 30.89 17.97
CA ALA A 14 -33.99 30.07 18.93
C ALA A 14 -34.13 28.57 18.62
N GLY A 15 -35.33 28.12 18.22
CA GLY A 15 -35.57 26.74 17.78
C GLY A 15 -34.80 26.39 16.50
N MET A 16 -34.74 27.30 15.54
CA MET A 16 -33.97 27.11 14.31
C MET A 16 -32.45 27.09 14.56
N LEU A 17 -31.93 27.92 15.49
CA LEU A 17 -30.53 27.84 15.92
C LEU A 17 -30.21 26.53 16.65
N LEU A 18 -31.12 26.04 17.49
CA LEU A 18 -30.95 24.78 18.23
C LEU A 18 -31.00 23.56 17.29
N CYS A 19 -31.87 23.57 16.27
CA CYS A 19 -31.88 22.55 15.23
C CYS A 19 -30.64 22.59 14.33
N ALA A 20 -30.11 23.79 14.03
CA ALA A 20 -28.88 23.94 13.24
C ALA A 20 -27.63 23.41 13.99
N LEU A 21 -27.62 23.46 15.33
CA LEU A 21 -26.55 22.90 16.16
C LEU A 21 -26.56 21.36 16.25
N LEU A 22 -27.65 20.70 15.82
CA LEU A 22 -27.79 19.24 15.88
C LEU A 22 -27.33 18.54 14.58
N VAL A 23 -26.94 19.28 13.55
CA VAL A 23 -26.38 18.70 12.31
C VAL A 23 -24.86 18.59 12.48
N THR A 24 -24.41 17.75 13.41
CA THR A 24 -23.02 17.29 13.41
C THR A 24 -22.94 16.08 12.47
N ALA A 25 -22.34 16.23 11.30
CA ALA A 25 -21.97 15.09 10.48
C ALA A 25 -20.94 14.25 11.27
N CYS A 26 -21.28 13.00 11.57
CA CYS A 26 -20.33 12.08 12.18
C CYS A 26 -19.35 11.63 11.09
N SER A 27 -18.07 11.91 11.28
CA SER A 27 -16.98 11.39 10.43
C SER A 27 -16.29 10.24 11.13
N HIS A 28 -16.04 9.16 10.41
CA HIS A 28 -15.30 8.00 10.88
C HIS A 28 -13.82 8.16 10.53
N THR A 29 -12.95 8.02 11.52
CA THR A 29 -11.49 8.01 11.29
C THR A 29 -10.94 6.64 11.65
N VAL A 30 -10.28 6.02 10.67
CA VAL A 30 -9.61 4.73 10.81
C VAL A 30 -8.12 4.95 10.66
N ARG A 31 -7.37 4.56 11.69
CA ARG A 31 -5.92 4.46 11.61
C ARG A 31 -5.53 3.00 11.52
N VAL A 32 -4.83 2.64 10.45
CA VAL A 32 -4.35 1.28 10.26
C VAL A 32 -2.90 1.21 10.69
N ASP A 33 -2.68 0.51 11.79
CA ASP A 33 -1.37 0.02 12.19
C ASP A 33 -1.33 -1.50 11.90
N GLY A 34 -0.19 -1.98 11.42
CA GLY A 34 -0.01 -3.38 11.07
C GLY A 34 1.45 -3.78 11.13
N ASP A 35 1.71 -4.91 11.77
CA ASP A 35 3.01 -5.59 11.74
C ASP A 35 2.90 -6.79 10.79
N PHE A 36 3.79 -6.84 9.81
CA PHE A 36 3.78 -7.85 8.77
C PHE A 36 4.98 -8.78 8.94
N PRO A 37 4.81 -10.10 8.86
CA PRO A 37 5.93 -11.02 8.99
C PRO A 37 6.83 -10.95 7.76
N GLN A 38 8.13 -11.11 7.96
CA GLN A 38 9.08 -11.33 6.86
C GLN A 38 8.77 -12.67 6.16
N PRO A 39 8.57 -12.67 4.83
CA PRO A 39 8.57 -13.91 4.06
C PRO A 39 9.83 -14.74 4.28
N VAL A 40 9.66 -16.07 4.29
CA VAL A 40 10.77 -17.02 4.42
C VAL A 40 11.05 -17.66 3.05
N GLY A 41 12.29 -17.54 2.58
CA GLY A 41 12.77 -18.22 1.39
C GLY A 41 14.14 -17.73 0.93
N GLN A 42 14.52 -18.11 -0.29
CA GLN A 42 15.80 -17.70 -0.86
C GLN A 42 15.71 -16.26 -1.38
N GLN A 43 16.66 -15.44 -0.96
CA GLN A 43 16.82 -14.08 -1.47
C GLN A 43 17.29 -14.09 -2.92
N HIS A 44 16.83 -13.10 -3.68
CA HIS A 44 17.34 -12.79 -5.00
C HIS A 44 18.67 -12.04 -4.90
N PRO A 45 19.69 -12.40 -5.70
CA PRO A 45 21.04 -11.85 -5.58
C PRO A 45 21.15 -10.48 -6.28
N LEU A 46 20.37 -9.50 -5.82
CA LEU A 46 20.34 -8.12 -6.31
C LEU A 46 20.50 -7.15 -5.14
N THR A 47 21.11 -6.01 -5.42
CA THR A 47 21.01 -4.81 -4.58
C THR A 47 19.86 -3.94 -5.11
N VAL A 48 18.81 -3.77 -4.30
CA VAL A 48 17.57 -3.11 -4.73
C VAL A 48 17.32 -1.82 -3.97
N GLY A 49 17.14 -0.72 -4.70
CA GLY A 49 16.61 0.52 -4.14
C GLY A 49 15.09 0.42 -3.94
N ILE A 50 14.59 0.84 -2.78
CA ILE A 50 13.15 0.90 -2.52
C ILE A 50 12.77 2.37 -2.35
N PHE A 51 11.99 2.90 -3.29
CA PHE A 51 11.48 4.26 -3.18
C PHE A 51 9.98 4.24 -2.88
N LEU A 52 9.62 4.72 -1.69
CA LEU A 52 8.23 4.92 -1.28
C LEU A 52 7.95 6.41 -1.27
N SER A 53 7.13 6.88 -2.21
CA SER A 53 6.78 8.30 -2.33
C SER A 53 6.05 8.83 -1.08
N ASP A 54 6.05 10.14 -0.88
CA ASP A 54 5.29 10.74 0.23
C ASP A 54 3.79 10.45 0.13
N ASP A 55 3.23 10.41 -1.08
CA ASP A 55 1.85 10.02 -1.32
C ASP A 55 1.58 8.57 -0.87
N PHE A 56 2.52 7.67 -1.11
CA PHE A 56 2.43 6.28 -0.64
C PHE A 56 2.52 6.17 0.88
N ARG A 57 3.53 6.83 1.48
CA ARG A 57 3.82 6.74 2.92
C ARG A 57 2.77 7.44 3.79
N ASN A 58 2.11 8.46 3.26
CA ASN A 58 1.10 9.26 3.96
C ASN A 58 -0.31 9.06 3.38
N PHE A 59 -0.52 7.99 2.61
CA PHE A 59 -1.79 7.75 1.94
C PHE A 59 -2.95 7.71 2.93
N THR A 60 -3.96 8.51 2.66
CA THR A 60 -5.25 8.53 3.35
C THR A 60 -6.35 8.44 2.32
N TYR A 61 -7.16 7.38 2.41
CA TYR A 61 -8.36 7.25 1.60
C TYR A 61 -9.50 8.06 2.25
N GLN A 62 -10.22 8.81 1.42
CA GLN A 62 -11.35 9.63 1.85
C GLN A 62 -12.61 9.17 1.11
N GLU A 63 -13.65 8.84 1.87
CA GLU A 63 -15.00 8.60 1.39
C GLU A 63 -15.89 9.76 1.84
N ASP A 64 -16.53 10.41 0.86
CA ASP A 64 -17.47 11.50 1.06
C ASP A 64 -18.53 11.46 -0.06
N SER A 65 -19.13 10.29 -0.27
CA SER A 65 -20.23 10.11 -1.22
C SER A 65 -21.59 10.33 -0.56
N GLU A 66 -22.58 10.75 -1.35
CA GLU A 66 -23.94 11.04 -0.86
C GLU A 66 -24.60 9.83 -0.16
N ASP A 67 -24.20 8.62 -0.54
CA ASP A 67 -24.77 7.36 -0.06
C ASP A 67 -24.05 6.79 1.18
N ARG A 68 -22.93 7.38 1.61
CA ARG A 68 -22.08 6.86 2.70
C ARG A 68 -21.80 7.93 3.76
N GLU A 69 -21.61 7.48 4.99
CA GLU A 69 -21.03 8.33 6.05
C GLU A 69 -19.59 8.70 5.66
N GLU A 70 -19.07 9.83 6.16
CA GLU A 70 -17.71 10.25 5.84
C GLU A 70 -16.69 9.28 6.46
N TRP A 71 -15.74 8.77 5.67
CA TRP A 71 -14.64 7.93 6.17
C TRP A 71 -13.28 8.52 5.79
N ASN A 72 -12.40 8.62 6.78
CA ASN A 72 -10.99 8.96 6.63
C ASN A 72 -10.15 7.76 7.07
N ILE A 73 -9.47 7.10 6.13
CA ILE A 73 -8.73 5.86 6.37
C ILE A 73 -7.25 6.08 6.11
N ASP A 74 -6.47 6.27 7.18
CA ASP A 74 -5.00 6.38 7.13
C ASP A 74 -4.37 4.98 7.08
N THR A 75 -3.81 4.63 5.92
CA THR A 75 -3.14 3.34 5.68
C THR A 75 -1.66 3.49 5.35
N GLY A 76 -1.16 4.71 5.14
CA GLY A 76 0.20 4.99 4.66
C GLY A 76 1.29 4.32 5.50
N ARG A 77 1.16 4.37 6.84
CA ARG A 77 2.10 3.71 7.76
C ARG A 77 2.12 2.19 7.59
N ALA A 78 0.95 1.55 7.60
CA ALA A 78 0.88 0.09 7.48
C ALA A 78 1.39 -0.39 6.11
N GLN A 79 1.09 0.35 5.04
CA GLN A 79 1.59 0.05 3.70
C GLN A 79 3.10 0.19 3.61
N LYS A 80 3.67 1.28 4.13
CA LYS A 80 5.12 1.47 4.23
C LYS A 80 5.77 0.28 4.95
N ASN A 81 5.27 -0.06 6.13
CA ASN A 81 5.80 -1.16 6.94
C ASN A 81 5.74 -2.49 6.18
N LEU A 82 4.62 -2.79 5.50
CA LEU A 82 4.47 -3.98 4.68
C LEU A 82 5.55 -4.05 3.61
N PHE A 83 5.67 -3.02 2.77
CA PHE A 83 6.55 -3.04 1.61
C PHE A 83 8.02 -3.06 2.01
N GLU A 84 8.42 -2.30 3.03
CA GLU A 84 9.78 -2.36 3.58
C GLU A 84 10.11 -3.75 4.12
N THR A 85 9.17 -4.37 4.83
CA THR A 85 9.37 -5.70 5.43
C THR A 85 9.50 -6.78 4.37
N VAL A 86 8.60 -6.79 3.39
CA VAL A 86 8.53 -7.83 2.36
C VAL A 86 9.67 -7.67 1.35
N LEU A 87 9.88 -6.46 0.81
CA LEU A 87 10.97 -6.24 -0.15
C LEU A 87 12.33 -6.41 0.53
N GLY A 88 12.49 -5.95 1.78
CA GLY A 88 13.72 -6.09 2.56
C GLY A 88 14.14 -7.54 2.80
N SER A 89 13.20 -8.50 2.78
CA SER A 89 13.53 -9.92 2.91
C SER A 89 13.69 -10.64 1.56
N MET A 90 13.35 -10.00 0.44
CA MET A 90 13.36 -10.62 -0.90
C MET A 90 14.71 -10.57 -1.59
N PHE A 91 15.57 -9.61 -1.25
CA PHE A 91 16.84 -9.36 -1.93
C PHE A 91 18.01 -9.49 -0.97
N THR A 92 19.20 -9.73 -1.51
CA THR A 92 20.43 -9.80 -0.71
C THR A 92 20.75 -8.48 -0.03
N GLU A 93 20.49 -7.36 -0.71
CA GLU A 93 20.65 -6.02 -0.15
C GLU A 93 19.46 -5.14 -0.58
N THR A 94 18.95 -4.32 0.32
CA THR A 94 17.90 -3.35 0.02
C THR A 94 18.22 -2.00 0.63
N ILE A 95 18.16 -0.96 -0.20
CA ILE A 95 18.51 0.39 0.20
C ILE A 95 17.24 1.26 0.15
N PRO A 96 16.73 1.76 1.28
CA PRO A 96 15.62 2.71 1.26
C PRO A 96 16.09 4.03 0.64
N LEU A 97 15.35 4.50 -0.36
CA LEU A 97 15.62 5.74 -1.07
C LEU A 97 14.70 6.85 -0.54
N SER A 98 15.28 7.98 -0.16
CA SER A 98 14.53 9.18 0.22
C SER A 98 14.10 10.01 -0.99
N HIS A 99 14.82 9.88 -2.11
CA HIS A 99 14.55 10.58 -3.36
C HIS A 99 14.82 9.63 -4.54
N TYR A 100 14.05 9.79 -5.61
CA TYR A 100 14.19 9.07 -6.88
C TYR A 100 13.60 9.96 -7.98
N PRO A 101 14.20 10.07 -9.19
CA PRO A 101 15.30 9.27 -9.74
C PRO A 101 16.73 9.81 -9.47
N GLN A 102 16.90 10.74 -8.54
CA GLN A 102 18.20 11.37 -8.25
C GLN A 102 18.97 10.65 -7.14
N ASP A 103 20.30 10.87 -7.10
CA ASP A 103 21.19 10.45 -6.02
C ASP A 103 21.18 8.94 -5.69
N LEU A 104 21.04 8.10 -6.72
CA LEU A 104 21.11 6.66 -6.57
C LEU A 104 22.51 6.19 -6.14
N PRO A 105 22.63 5.33 -5.11
CA PRO A 105 23.88 4.65 -4.78
C PRO A 105 24.42 3.86 -5.97
N GLN A 106 25.75 3.81 -6.11
CA GLN A 106 26.41 3.21 -7.29
C GLN A 106 26.19 1.70 -7.44
N ASP A 107 25.84 1.01 -6.36
CA ASP A 107 25.65 -0.42 -6.27
C ASP A 107 24.20 -0.86 -6.46
N VAL A 108 23.24 0.07 -6.55
CA VAL A 108 21.84 -0.25 -6.86
C VAL A 108 21.74 -0.80 -8.28
N GLU A 109 21.10 -1.95 -8.44
CA GLU A 109 20.91 -2.62 -9.73
C GLU A 109 19.47 -2.50 -10.24
N LEU A 110 18.52 -2.27 -9.34
CA LEU A 110 17.10 -2.16 -9.62
C LEU A 110 16.45 -1.24 -8.59
N VAL A 111 15.53 -0.38 -9.01
CA VAL A 111 14.70 0.42 -8.10
C VAL A 111 13.26 -0.01 -8.20
N ILE A 112 12.64 -0.36 -7.08
CA ILE A 112 11.21 -0.70 -6.99
C ILE A 112 10.44 0.50 -6.45
N VAL A 113 9.40 0.89 -7.18
CA VAL A 113 8.52 2.03 -6.87
C VAL A 113 7.07 1.53 -6.87
N PRO A 114 6.48 1.25 -5.69
CA PRO A 114 5.06 0.95 -5.58
C PRO A 114 4.23 2.24 -5.52
N GLU A 115 3.08 2.22 -6.20
CA GLU A 115 2.07 3.28 -6.19
C GLU A 115 0.71 2.68 -5.85
N ILE A 116 -0.11 3.43 -5.12
CA ILE A 116 -1.47 3.01 -4.79
C ILE A 116 -2.36 3.43 -5.94
N ARG A 117 -2.88 2.45 -6.68
CA ARG A 117 -3.83 2.71 -7.76
C ARG A 117 -5.21 2.98 -7.21
N GLU A 118 -5.66 2.14 -6.29
CA GLU A 118 -7.05 2.16 -5.83
C GLU A 118 -7.19 1.46 -4.48
N LEU A 119 -8.00 2.04 -3.60
CA LEU A 119 -8.53 1.39 -2.40
C LEU A 119 -10.06 1.43 -2.50
N GLN A 120 -10.69 0.27 -2.35
CA GLN A 120 -12.13 0.13 -2.29
C GLN A 120 -12.51 -0.67 -1.05
N PHE A 121 -13.65 -0.33 -0.47
CA PHE A 121 -14.21 -1.11 0.63
C PHE A 121 -15.73 -1.20 0.50
N THR A 122 -16.25 -2.29 1.05
CA THR A 122 -17.68 -2.59 1.11
C THR A 122 -18.08 -2.78 2.57
N MET A 123 -19.16 -2.12 2.96
CA MET A 123 -19.68 -2.13 4.32
C MET A 123 -20.67 -3.29 4.54
N PRO A 124 -20.83 -3.75 5.79
CA PRO A 124 -21.80 -4.80 6.13
C PRO A 124 -23.24 -4.54 5.65
N ARG A 125 -23.67 -3.27 5.68
CA ARG A 125 -25.02 -2.85 5.26
C ARG A 125 -25.25 -3.08 3.76
N GLU A 126 -24.19 -3.10 2.95
CA GLU A 126 -24.25 -3.23 1.49
C GLU A 126 -24.31 -4.71 1.06
N THR A 127 -23.66 -5.62 1.79
CA THR A 127 -23.60 -7.06 1.45
C THR A 127 -24.60 -7.92 2.20
N ARG A 128 -25.25 -7.39 3.25
CA ARG A 128 -26.09 -8.16 4.20
C ARG A 128 -25.32 -9.24 4.97
N VAL A 129 -24.00 -9.19 4.93
CA VAL A 129 -23.10 -10.03 5.73
C VAL A 129 -22.39 -9.12 6.72
N ASN A 130 -22.25 -9.54 7.98
CA ASN A 130 -21.66 -8.70 9.03
C ASN A 130 -20.12 -8.63 8.95
N ILE A 131 -19.58 -8.27 7.78
CA ILE A 131 -18.15 -8.15 7.49
C ILE A 131 -17.90 -6.92 6.61
N PHE A 132 -16.72 -6.32 6.79
CA PHE A 132 -16.14 -5.45 5.78
C PHE A 132 -15.36 -6.27 4.79
N GLU A 133 -15.33 -5.80 3.55
CA GLU A 133 -14.47 -6.29 2.49
C GLU A 133 -13.65 -5.13 1.94
N VAL A 134 -12.38 -5.38 1.62
CA VAL A 134 -11.42 -4.37 1.19
C VAL A 134 -10.65 -4.92 0.01
N TRP A 135 -10.51 -4.09 -1.02
CA TRP A 135 -9.63 -4.33 -2.16
C TRP A 135 -8.62 -3.20 -2.25
N ILE A 136 -7.35 -3.56 -2.42
CA ILE A 136 -6.29 -2.60 -2.69
C ILE A 136 -5.56 -3.03 -3.95
N LYS A 137 -5.38 -2.08 -4.87
CA LYS A 137 -4.60 -2.28 -6.09
C LYS A 137 -3.35 -1.41 -6.05
N TYR A 138 -2.23 -2.02 -6.39
CA TYR A 138 -0.95 -1.35 -6.50
C TYR A 138 -0.45 -1.41 -7.94
N ASP A 139 0.08 -0.29 -8.40
CA ASP A 139 0.96 -0.23 -9.55
C ASP A 139 2.39 -0.39 -9.10
N MET A 140 3.04 -1.41 -9.63
CA MET A 140 4.42 -1.72 -9.31
C MET A 140 5.29 -1.39 -10.50
N HIS A 141 6.30 -0.56 -10.26
CA HIS A 141 7.30 -0.23 -11.26
C HIS A 141 8.68 -0.68 -10.81
N ALA A 142 9.46 -1.18 -11.75
CA ALA A 142 10.86 -1.47 -11.56
C ALA A 142 11.68 -0.74 -12.62
N TYR A 143 12.73 -0.06 -12.19
CA TYR A 143 13.60 0.74 -13.04
C TYR A 143 15.06 0.32 -12.89
N ASP A 144 15.84 0.48 -13.96
CA ASP A 144 17.28 0.34 -13.92
C ASP A 144 17.93 1.60 -13.27
N PRO A 145 19.24 1.57 -12.98
CA PRO A 145 19.91 2.68 -12.31
C PRO A 145 20.04 3.95 -13.19
N GLN A 146 19.70 3.86 -14.48
CA GLN A 146 19.66 4.98 -15.41
C GLN A 146 18.24 5.58 -15.53
N GLY A 147 17.26 5.02 -14.81
CA GLY A 147 15.84 5.41 -14.86
C GLY A 147 15.06 4.77 -16.02
N GLY A 148 15.64 3.81 -16.73
CA GLY A 148 14.96 3.02 -17.74
C GLY A 148 13.95 2.06 -17.12
N SER A 149 12.76 1.97 -17.70
CA SER A 149 11.72 1.02 -17.25
C SER A 149 12.15 -0.41 -17.51
N VAL A 150 12.27 -1.22 -16.46
CA VAL A 150 12.56 -2.66 -16.52
C VAL A 150 11.28 -3.47 -16.57
N ALA A 151 10.33 -3.18 -15.67
CA ALA A 151 9.06 -3.89 -15.59
C ALA A 151 7.96 -3.01 -15.01
N SER A 152 6.71 -3.33 -15.35
CA SER A 152 5.53 -2.76 -14.69
C SER A 152 4.47 -3.83 -14.56
N TRP A 153 3.92 -4.00 -13.35
CA TRP A 153 2.91 -5.01 -13.08
C TRP A 153 1.93 -4.52 -12.01
N VAL A 154 0.80 -5.20 -11.90
CA VAL A 154 -0.27 -4.85 -10.96
C VAL A 154 -0.36 -5.91 -9.88
N ILE A 155 -0.50 -5.47 -8.64
CA ILE A 155 -0.88 -6.34 -7.52
C ILE A 155 -2.29 -5.97 -7.10
N THR A 156 -3.16 -6.97 -6.94
CA THR A 156 -4.48 -6.80 -6.33
C THR A 156 -4.51 -7.63 -5.07
N ALA A 157 -4.97 -7.02 -3.99
CA ALA A 157 -5.05 -7.66 -2.70
C ALA A 157 -6.44 -7.52 -2.12
N TYR A 158 -6.89 -8.57 -1.43
CA TYR A 158 -8.23 -8.64 -0.85
C TYR A 158 -8.17 -8.98 0.63
N GLY A 159 -9.01 -8.31 1.41
CA GLY A 159 -9.16 -8.56 2.84
C GLY A 159 -10.60 -8.49 3.28
N LYS A 160 -10.91 -9.27 4.31
CA LYS A 160 -12.23 -9.26 4.95
C LYS A 160 -12.09 -9.27 6.45
N THR A 161 -13.09 -8.77 7.17
CA THR A 161 -13.09 -8.82 8.63
C THR A 161 -13.01 -10.28 9.11
N PRO A 162 -12.01 -10.65 9.96
CA PRO A 162 -11.83 -12.04 10.40
C PRO A 162 -12.95 -12.55 11.31
N THR A 163 -13.56 -11.65 12.10
CA THR A 163 -14.62 -12.00 13.05
C THR A 163 -15.75 -10.97 13.01
N ALA A 164 -16.99 -11.44 13.19
CA ALA A 164 -18.17 -10.58 13.19
C ALA A 164 -18.38 -9.81 14.52
N PHE A 165 -17.52 -10.01 15.53
CA PHE A 165 -17.68 -9.53 16.90
C PHE A 165 -16.66 -8.44 17.27
N LEU A 166 -16.52 -7.42 16.41
CA LEU A 166 -15.67 -6.27 16.72
C LEU A 166 -16.48 -5.16 17.37
N LYS A 167 -15.83 -4.46 18.31
CA LYS A 167 -16.46 -3.46 19.18
C LYS A 167 -16.86 -2.19 18.43
N SER A 168 -16.26 -1.93 17.26
CA SER A 168 -16.55 -0.76 16.42
C SER A 168 -16.35 -1.06 14.94
N GLN A 169 -16.96 -0.25 14.08
CA GLN A 169 -16.84 -0.36 12.62
C GLN A 169 -15.42 -0.03 12.14
N GLU A 170 -14.77 0.95 12.77
CA GLU A 170 -13.41 1.37 12.49
C GLU A 170 -12.41 0.24 12.76
N ALA A 171 -12.57 -0.45 13.90
CA ALA A 171 -11.75 -1.61 14.22
C ALA A 171 -11.98 -2.75 13.23
N ALA A 172 -13.21 -2.96 12.77
CA ALA A 172 -13.54 -3.98 11.78
C ALA A 172 -12.96 -3.71 10.40
N LEU A 173 -13.01 -2.45 9.96
CA LEU A 173 -12.42 -2.01 8.72
C LEU A 173 -10.88 -2.08 8.80
N ALA A 174 -10.26 -1.61 9.89
CA ALA A 174 -8.81 -1.71 10.09
C ALA A 174 -8.31 -3.16 10.03
N GLN A 175 -9.04 -4.12 10.60
CA GLN A 175 -8.70 -5.53 10.50
C GLN A 175 -8.84 -6.07 9.06
N ALA A 176 -9.89 -5.70 8.34
CA ALA A 176 -10.04 -6.09 6.94
C ALA A 176 -8.91 -5.53 6.07
N ILE A 177 -8.51 -4.27 6.30
CA ILE A 177 -7.36 -3.64 5.62
C ILE A 177 -6.07 -4.39 5.96
N ASN A 178 -5.81 -4.72 7.23
CA ASN A 178 -4.62 -5.48 7.60
C ASN A 178 -4.56 -6.87 6.93
N VAL A 179 -5.71 -7.52 6.75
CA VAL A 179 -5.79 -8.77 5.98
C VAL A 179 -5.46 -8.52 4.50
N ALA A 180 -6.00 -7.47 3.89
CA ALA A 180 -5.68 -7.09 2.51
C ALA A 180 -4.19 -6.78 2.34
N LEU A 181 -3.59 -6.04 3.27
CA LEU A 181 -2.15 -5.74 3.25
C LEU A 181 -1.30 -7.00 3.39
N ARG A 182 -1.70 -7.95 4.25
CA ARG A 182 -1.03 -9.25 4.33
C ARG A 182 -1.11 -10.02 3.01
N ASP A 183 -2.26 -9.99 2.35
CA ASP A 183 -2.46 -10.61 1.02
C ASP A 183 -1.60 -9.92 -0.06
N ALA A 184 -1.48 -8.60 -0.01
CA ALA A 184 -0.59 -7.83 -0.89
C ALA A 184 0.87 -8.27 -0.72
N GLY A 185 1.34 -8.43 0.52
CA GLY A 185 2.69 -8.95 0.80
C GLY A 185 2.93 -10.36 0.23
N ALA A 186 1.95 -11.25 0.38
CA ALA A 186 2.03 -12.61 -0.16
C ALA A 186 2.05 -12.59 -1.71
N THR A 187 1.22 -11.75 -2.33
CA THR A 187 1.15 -11.62 -3.78
C THR A 187 2.41 -10.98 -4.35
N LEU A 188 2.96 -9.96 -3.68
CA LEU A 188 4.24 -9.35 -4.03
C LEU A 188 5.36 -10.40 -4.01
N TYR A 189 5.50 -11.10 -2.89
CA TYR A 189 6.56 -12.09 -2.69
C TYR A 189 6.49 -13.24 -3.71
N THR A 190 5.29 -13.81 -3.91
CA THR A 190 5.11 -14.96 -4.81
C THR A 190 5.02 -14.58 -6.29
N GLY A 191 4.69 -13.32 -6.59
CA GLY A 191 4.48 -12.80 -7.93
C GLY A 191 5.72 -12.19 -8.58
N PHE A 192 6.67 -11.67 -7.80
CA PHE A 192 7.83 -10.92 -8.32
C PHE A 192 8.59 -11.69 -9.41
N ALA A 193 9.04 -12.92 -9.12
CA ALA A 193 9.80 -13.73 -10.06
C ALA A 193 8.94 -14.36 -11.18
N ARG A 194 7.62 -14.09 -11.21
CA ARG A 194 6.71 -14.52 -12.28
C ARG A 194 6.50 -13.45 -13.34
N VAL A 195 6.95 -12.21 -13.09
CA VAL A 195 6.97 -11.14 -14.09
C VAL A 195 8.08 -11.47 -15.10
N PRO A 196 7.78 -11.64 -16.40
CA PRO A 196 8.75 -12.15 -17.38
C PRO A 196 10.06 -11.36 -17.43
N GLU A 197 9.98 -10.03 -17.37
CA GLU A 197 11.12 -9.12 -17.43
C GLU A 197 12.02 -9.27 -16.19
N LEU A 198 11.42 -9.39 -15.00
CA LEU A 198 12.14 -9.60 -13.75
C LEU A 198 12.73 -11.01 -13.67
N GLN A 199 12.00 -12.02 -14.17
CA GLN A 199 12.51 -13.38 -14.28
C GLN A 199 13.76 -13.43 -15.18
N ALA A 200 13.72 -12.74 -16.33
CA ALA A 200 14.85 -12.64 -17.24
C ALA A 200 16.04 -11.92 -16.60
N LEU A 201 15.79 -10.81 -15.89
CA LEU A 201 16.81 -10.08 -15.13
C LEU A 201 17.52 -10.99 -14.12
N LEU A 202 16.75 -11.71 -13.29
CA LEU A 202 17.27 -12.62 -12.27
C LEU A 202 18.08 -13.77 -12.90
N ALA A 203 17.59 -14.36 -13.99
CA ALA A 203 18.28 -15.43 -14.69
C ALA A 203 19.63 -14.96 -15.27
N ASN A 204 19.68 -13.75 -15.82
CA ASN A 204 20.91 -13.16 -16.35
C ASN A 204 21.92 -12.87 -15.24
N LYS A 205 21.46 -12.30 -14.11
CA LYS A 205 22.29 -12.08 -12.93
C LYS A 205 22.90 -13.38 -12.42
N GLN A 206 22.10 -14.44 -12.29
CA GLN A 206 22.59 -15.74 -11.84
C GLN A 206 23.66 -16.32 -12.76
N ARG A 207 23.47 -16.24 -14.09
CA ARG A 207 24.49 -16.69 -15.06
C ARG A 207 25.78 -15.89 -14.93
N ALA A 208 25.70 -14.57 -14.78
CA ALA A 208 26.88 -13.71 -14.61
C ALA A 208 27.66 -14.07 -13.33
N LEU A 209 26.96 -14.37 -12.23
CA LEU A 209 27.57 -14.84 -10.99
C LEU A 209 28.27 -16.19 -11.18
N SER A 210 27.60 -17.17 -11.80
CA SER A 210 28.20 -18.48 -12.08
C SER A 210 29.44 -18.41 -12.98
N MET A 211 29.47 -17.50 -13.96
CA MET A 211 30.66 -17.28 -14.81
C MET A 211 31.83 -16.64 -14.03
N LYS A 212 31.54 -15.75 -13.07
CA LYS A 212 32.56 -15.12 -12.22
C LYS A 212 33.19 -16.11 -11.24
N GLU A 213 32.43 -17.10 -10.77
CA GLU A 213 32.91 -18.16 -9.88
C GLU A 213 33.74 -19.24 -10.60
N SER A 214 33.61 -19.37 -11.93
CA SER A 214 34.21 -20.46 -12.71
C SER A 214 35.49 -20.08 -13.49
N GLY A 215 36.14 -18.93 -13.22
CA GLY A 215 37.39 -18.56 -13.88
C GLY A 215 38.44 -17.85 -13.00
N PRO A 216 39.77 -18.07 -13.22
CA PRO A 216 40.46 -19.27 -13.67
C PRO A 216 41.08 -20.05 -12.49
N ALA A 217 40.80 -21.36 -12.41
CA ALA A 217 41.64 -22.28 -11.64
C ALA A 217 43.04 -22.33 -12.28
N GLU A 218 44.03 -21.94 -11.48
CA GLU A 218 45.48 -22.17 -11.61
C GLU A 218 45.99 -22.68 -12.96
N ALA A 219 46.62 -21.78 -13.72
CA ALA A 219 47.74 -22.17 -14.58
C ALA A 219 48.86 -22.68 -13.67
N GLN A 220 48.90 -23.98 -13.38
CA GLN A 220 50.04 -24.62 -12.76
C GLN A 220 51.24 -24.54 -13.73
N PRO A 221 52.37 -23.93 -13.33
CA PRO A 221 53.59 -24.02 -14.11
C PRO A 221 54.07 -25.47 -14.06
N THR A 222 54.34 -26.04 -15.23
CA THR A 222 55.10 -27.28 -15.36
C THR A 222 56.58 -26.93 -15.14
N GLU A 223 57.14 -27.39 -14.03
CA GLU A 223 58.58 -27.67 -13.87
C GLU A 223 58.77 -29.09 -13.35
#